data_AF-A0A1M5M104-F1
#
_entry.id   AF-A0A1M5M104-F1
#
_cell.length_a   1.000
_cell.length_b   1.000
_cell.length_c   1.000
_cell.angle_alpha   90.00
_cell.angle_beta   90.00
_cell.angle_gamma   90.00
#
_symmetry.space_group_name_H-M   'P 1'
#
loop_
_entity.id
_entity.type
_entity.pdbx_description
1 polymer ?
#
loop_
_entity_poly.entity_id
_entity_poly.type
_entity_poly.pdbx_seq_one_letter_code
_entity_poly.pdbx_strand_id
1 'polypeptide(L)'
;MELTKDILEIIYFLSTPLLALFAYKALGQIKQTKNQIDESRKSRQLSSKRESYKLSAEKCDYFLNNLIPKMNLIYRKLEEENVKFFEDSEVIIANKRITVNPDLKKPEDLLKLIDDVPILELFNALESFAVFFVSGVADENIAFLTIGRSYCSTVKTYLPILIPLSDNNKHFANTLNLFIIWHSRIEKENLEKEKTKIEEKLKQSQTVNIDPIGTKD
;
A
#
# COMPACT_ATOMS: atom_id res chain seq x y z
N MET A 1 51.51 -33.65 55.16
CA MET A 1 51.16 -33.75 53.72
C MET A 1 49.83 -34.44 53.49
N GLU A 2 49.38 -35.33 54.40
CA GLU A 2 48.07 -36.00 54.30
C GLU A 2 46.88 -35.06 54.60
N LEU A 3 46.97 -34.25 55.66
CA LEU A 3 45.88 -33.31 56.04
C LEU A 3 45.51 -32.31 54.94
N THR A 4 46.49 -31.86 54.15
CA THR A 4 46.27 -30.99 52.97
C THR A 4 45.57 -31.73 51.83
N LYS A 5 45.84 -33.02 51.67
CA LYS A 5 45.22 -33.86 50.65
C LYS A 5 43.75 -34.13 50.98
N ASP A 6 43.45 -34.43 52.25
CA ASP A 6 42.09 -34.71 52.71
C ASP A 6 41.18 -33.47 52.59
N ILE A 7 41.71 -32.28 52.92
CA ILE A 7 40.98 -31.02 52.73
C ILE A 7 40.68 -30.76 51.24
N LEU A 8 41.66 -30.98 50.37
CA LEU A 8 41.48 -30.83 48.92
C LEU A 8 40.46 -31.82 48.36
N GLU A 9 40.45 -33.05 48.86
CA GLU A 9 39.50 -34.10 48.46
C GLU A 9 38.06 -33.75 48.87
N ILE A 10 37.85 -33.25 50.09
CA ILE A 10 36.54 -32.77 50.55
C ILE A 10 36.05 -31.59 49.70
N ILE A 11 36.91 -30.61 49.41
CA ILE A 11 36.56 -29.47 48.54
C ILE A 11 36.22 -29.96 47.12
N TYR A 12 37.00 -30.91 46.59
CA TYR A 12 36.74 -31.50 45.29
C TYR A 12 35.38 -32.21 45.24
N PHE A 13 35.04 -33.01 46.26
CA PHE A 13 33.75 -33.69 46.34
C PHE A 13 32.57 -32.72 46.48
N LEU A 14 32.71 -31.60 47.21
CA LEU A 14 31.68 -30.56 47.35
C LEU A 14 31.54 -29.66 46.12
N SER A 15 32.61 -29.49 45.33
CA SER A 15 32.61 -28.60 44.17
C SER A 15 31.63 -29.07 43.08
N THR A 16 31.53 -30.38 42.84
CA THR A 16 30.71 -30.94 41.76
C THR A 16 29.19 -30.70 41.97
N PRO A 17 28.59 -31.01 43.14
CA PRO A 17 27.19 -30.68 43.42
C PRO A 17 26.92 -29.17 43.38
N LEU A 18 27.84 -28.35 43.89
CA LEU A 18 27.71 -26.90 43.88
C LEU A 18 27.69 -26.35 42.45
N LEU A 19 28.59 -26.84 41.59
CA LEU A 19 28.68 -26.46 40.19
C LEU A 19 27.43 -26.91 39.41
N ALA A 20 26.88 -28.09 39.71
CA ALA A 20 25.62 -28.56 39.15
C ALA A 20 24.43 -27.64 39.53
N LEU A 21 24.37 -27.17 40.79
CA LEU A 21 23.35 -26.19 41.22
C LEU A 21 23.48 -24.86 40.49
N PHE A 22 24.70 -24.35 40.31
CA PHE A 22 24.93 -23.13 39.52
C PHE A 22 24.55 -23.31 38.06
N ALA A 23 24.91 -24.44 37.44
CA ALA A 23 24.54 -24.76 36.07
C ALA A 23 23.01 -24.84 35.90
N TYR A 24 22.31 -25.46 36.86
CA TYR A 24 20.85 -25.51 36.87
C TYR A 24 20.22 -24.12 36.94
N LYS A 25 20.70 -23.27 37.86
CA LYS A 25 20.23 -21.87 37.98
C LYS A 25 20.52 -21.07 36.70
N ALA A 26 21.71 -21.24 36.11
CA ALA A 26 22.09 -20.58 34.87
C ALA A 26 21.18 -20.99 33.69
N LEU A 27 20.87 -22.28 33.55
CA LEU A 27 19.92 -22.77 32.54
C LEU A 27 18.51 -22.18 32.74
N GLY A 28 18.07 -22.04 34.00
CA GLY A 28 16.81 -21.37 34.34
C GLY A 28 16.78 -19.92 33.88
N GLN A 29 17.86 -19.16 34.12
CA GLN A 29 17.99 -17.78 33.67
C GLN A 29 17.98 -17.67 32.14
N ILE A 30 18.72 -18.55 31.43
CA ILE A 30 18.73 -18.56 29.97
C ILE A 30 17.32 -18.78 29.40
N LYS A 31 16.55 -19.70 30.00
CA LYS A 31 15.16 -19.95 29.58
C LYS A 31 14.26 -18.74 29.80
N GLN A 32 14.37 -18.05 30.94
CA GLN A 32 13.61 -16.84 31.23
C GLN A 32 13.97 -15.70 30.28
N THR A 33 15.27 -15.47 30.05
CA THR A 33 15.75 -14.47 29.08
C THR A 33 15.23 -14.75 27.67
N LYS A 34 15.19 -16.02 27.24
CA LYS A 34 14.62 -16.39 25.95
C LYS A 34 13.14 -16.02 25.85
N ASN A 35 12.34 -16.38 26.87
CA ASN A 35 10.93 -16.02 26.92
C ASN A 35 10.72 -14.50 26.88
N GLN A 36 11.52 -13.74 27.63
CA GLN A 36 11.45 -12.27 27.66
C GLN A 36 11.82 -11.65 26.31
N ILE A 37 12.80 -12.21 25.59
CA ILE A 37 13.15 -11.79 24.23
C ILE A 37 11.96 -12.03 23.28
N ASP A 38 11.31 -13.19 23.38
CA ASP A 38 10.18 -13.53 22.52
C ASP A 38 8.96 -12.65 22.81
N GLU A 39 8.66 -12.36 24.08
CA GLU A 39 7.63 -11.41 24.48
C GLU A 39 7.94 -9.98 24.01
N SER A 40 9.20 -9.55 24.15
CA SER A 40 9.67 -8.25 23.68
C SER A 40 9.53 -8.11 22.16
N ARG A 41 9.86 -9.16 21.40
CA ARG A 41 9.66 -9.20 19.93
C ARG A 41 8.19 -9.07 19.56
N LYS A 42 7.30 -9.84 20.20
CA LYS A 42 5.85 -9.76 19.96
C LYS A 42 5.31 -8.38 20.30
N SER A 43 5.74 -7.80 21.42
CA SER A 43 5.36 -6.44 21.83
C SER A 43 5.80 -5.39 20.82
N ARG A 44 7.05 -5.47 20.32
CA ARG A 44 7.56 -4.57 19.26
C ARG A 44 6.77 -4.69 17.96
N GLN A 45 6.47 -5.91 17.52
CA GLN A 45 5.65 -6.15 16.34
C GLN A 45 4.24 -5.57 16.48
N LEU A 46 3.61 -5.78 17.64
CA LEU A 46 2.27 -5.24 17.91
C LEU A 46 2.29 -3.71 17.97
N SER A 47 3.29 -3.12 18.62
CA SER A 47 3.45 -1.67 18.70
C SER A 47 3.67 -1.06 17.31
N SER A 48 4.56 -1.63 16.51
CA SER A 48 4.82 -1.18 15.14
C SER A 48 3.58 -1.29 14.26
N LYS A 49 2.81 -2.37 14.38
CA LYS A 49 1.53 -2.53 13.68
C LYS A 49 0.51 -1.45 14.08
N ARG A 50 0.37 -1.17 15.37
CA ARG A 50 -0.52 -0.12 15.88
C ARG A 50 -0.12 1.26 15.38
N GLU A 51 1.18 1.56 15.37
CA GLU A 51 1.71 2.83 14.89
C GLU A 51 1.47 3.01 13.39
N SER A 52 1.71 1.95 12.60
CA SER A 52 1.41 1.94 11.17
C SER A 52 -0.08 2.21 10.90
N TYR A 53 -0.98 1.62 11.69
CA TYR A 53 -2.43 1.81 11.54
C TYR A 53 -2.87 3.23 11.92
N LYS A 54 -2.30 3.76 13.01
CA LYS A 54 -2.53 5.13 13.43
C LYS A 54 -2.09 6.11 12.34
N LEU A 55 -0.91 5.89 11.78
CA LEU A 55 -0.38 6.72 10.70
C LEU A 55 -1.26 6.65 9.44
N SER A 56 -1.75 5.47 9.07
CA SER A 56 -2.71 5.34 7.96
C SER A 56 -3.97 6.15 8.18
N ALA A 57 -4.53 6.11 9.41
CA ALA A 57 -5.71 6.90 9.75
C ALA A 57 -5.43 8.41 9.70
N GLU A 58 -4.29 8.86 10.24
CA GLU A 58 -3.84 10.26 10.15
C GLU A 58 -3.67 10.72 8.70
N LYS A 59 -3.15 9.86 7.80
CA LYS A 59 -3.02 10.19 6.38
C LYS A 59 -4.34 10.18 5.65
N CYS A 60 -5.29 9.32 6.03
CA CYS A 60 -6.65 9.39 5.51
C CYS A 60 -7.31 10.72 5.90
N ASP A 61 -7.17 11.13 7.17
CA ASP A 61 -7.67 12.43 7.63
C ASP A 61 -7.01 13.59 6.88
N TYR A 62 -5.68 13.54 6.71
CA TYR A 62 -4.96 14.53 5.90
C TYR A 62 -5.49 14.60 4.47
N PHE A 63 -5.76 13.46 3.83
CA PHE A 63 -6.31 13.43 2.48
C PHE A 63 -7.67 14.13 2.41
N LEU A 64 -8.56 13.84 3.36
CA LEU A 64 -9.91 14.41 3.40
C LEU A 64 -9.89 15.92 3.70
N ASN A 65 -9.05 16.35 4.65
CA ASN A 65 -9.07 17.72 5.15
C ASN A 65 -8.10 18.67 4.41
N ASN A 66 -7.10 18.15 3.69
CA ASN A 66 -6.08 18.97 3.02
C ASN A 66 -6.04 18.75 1.51
N LEU A 67 -6.06 17.49 1.05
CA LEU A 67 -5.96 17.19 -0.38
C LEU A 67 -7.27 17.46 -1.11
N ILE A 68 -8.42 16.99 -0.60
CA ILE A 68 -9.72 17.23 -1.24
C ILE A 68 -10.01 18.73 -1.44
N PRO A 69 -9.81 19.62 -0.44
CA PRO A 69 -10.01 21.05 -0.67
C PRO A 69 -9.12 21.65 -1.77
N LYS A 70 -7.85 21.20 -1.86
CA LYS A 70 -6.95 21.61 -2.94
C LYS A 70 -7.43 21.11 -4.32
N MET A 71 -7.91 19.86 -4.39
CA MET A 71 -8.53 19.32 -5.61
C MET A 71 -9.77 20.13 -6.01
N ASN A 72 -10.65 20.45 -5.06
CA ASN A 72 -11.85 21.24 -5.31
C ASN A 72 -11.53 22.68 -5.75
N LEU A 73 -10.44 23.27 -5.25
CA LEU A 73 -9.97 24.56 -5.71
C LEU A 73 -9.53 24.51 -7.17
N ILE A 74 -8.74 23.49 -7.53
CA ILE A 74 -8.29 23.28 -8.91
C ILE A 74 -9.48 23.03 -9.83
N TYR A 75 -10.40 22.15 -9.43
CA TYR A 75 -11.59 21.85 -10.22
C TYR A 75 -12.42 23.10 -10.52
N ARG A 76 -12.71 23.92 -9.51
CA ARG A 76 -13.43 25.20 -9.71
C ARG A 76 -12.71 26.14 -10.67
N LYS A 77 -11.39 26.28 -10.55
CA LYS A 77 -10.60 27.09 -11.48
C LYS A 77 -10.66 26.59 -12.92
N LEU A 78 -10.62 25.27 -13.11
CA LEU A 78 -10.73 24.67 -14.44
C LEU A 78 -12.12 24.91 -15.05
N GLU A 79 -13.17 24.83 -14.25
CA GLU A 79 -14.54 25.17 -14.68
C GLU A 79 -14.69 26.67 -15.02
N GLU A 80 -14.18 27.55 -14.17
CA GLU A 80 -14.20 29.01 -14.37
C GLU A 80 -13.49 29.43 -15.65
N GLU A 81 -12.36 28.79 -15.97
CA GLU A 81 -11.57 29.05 -17.18
C GLU A 81 -12.01 28.20 -18.39
N ASN A 82 -13.01 27.33 -18.23
CA ASN A 82 -13.50 26.38 -19.25
C ASN A 82 -12.39 25.53 -19.89
N VAL A 83 -11.43 25.08 -19.07
CA VAL A 83 -10.27 24.28 -19.48
C VAL A 83 -10.67 22.81 -19.59
N LYS A 84 -10.66 22.26 -20.80
CA LYS A 84 -11.06 20.86 -21.08
C LYS A 84 -9.90 19.89 -21.29
N PHE A 85 -8.67 20.36 -21.06
CA PHE A 85 -7.43 19.61 -21.29
C PHE A 85 -7.44 18.17 -20.72
N PHE A 86 -7.97 17.98 -19.51
CA PHE A 86 -8.01 16.66 -18.87
C PHE A 86 -9.09 15.72 -19.44
N GLU A 87 -10.19 16.27 -19.95
CA GLU A 87 -11.29 15.48 -20.53
C GLU A 87 -10.91 14.93 -21.91
N ASP A 88 -10.17 15.74 -22.68
CA ASP A 88 -9.76 15.41 -24.05
C ASP A 88 -8.51 14.50 -24.11
N SER A 89 -7.80 14.34 -22.99
CA SER A 89 -6.57 13.53 -22.92
C SER A 89 -6.86 12.03 -22.77
N GLU A 90 -6.21 11.20 -23.57
CA GLU A 90 -6.37 9.74 -23.49
C GLU A 90 -5.34 9.12 -22.53
N VAL A 91 -5.83 8.35 -21.56
CA VAL A 91 -5.01 7.65 -20.57
C VAL A 91 -5.23 6.15 -20.69
N ILE A 92 -4.18 5.44 -21.09
CA ILE A 92 -4.18 3.97 -21.22
C ILE A 92 -3.32 3.39 -20.09
N ILE A 93 -3.92 2.52 -19.29
CA ILE A 93 -3.26 1.83 -18.19
C ILE A 93 -3.27 0.35 -18.52
N ALA A 94 -2.10 -0.23 -18.79
CA ALA A 94 -1.97 -1.63 -19.15
C ALA A 94 -0.67 -2.21 -18.59
N ASN A 95 -0.73 -3.41 -18.00
CA ASN A 95 0.44 -4.15 -17.53
C ASN A 95 1.38 -3.33 -16.62
N LYS A 96 0.81 -2.54 -15.70
CA LYS A 96 1.55 -1.62 -14.80
C LYS A 96 2.32 -0.51 -15.53
N ARG A 97 2.03 -0.27 -16.81
CA ARG A 97 2.53 0.87 -17.58
C ARG A 97 1.39 1.85 -17.78
N ILE A 98 1.74 3.12 -17.71
CA ILE A 98 0.83 4.23 -17.94
C ILE A 98 1.31 4.91 -19.23
N THR A 99 0.44 4.95 -20.22
CA THR A 99 0.66 5.69 -21.46
C THR A 99 -0.37 6.79 -21.52
N VAL A 100 0.09 8.01 -21.77
CA VAL A 100 -0.79 9.17 -21.87
C VAL A 100 -0.55 9.86 -23.20
N ASN A 101 -1.63 10.12 -23.92
CA ASN A 101 -1.66 10.97 -25.08
C ASN A 101 -2.35 12.28 -24.66
N PRO A 102 -1.59 13.27 -24.18
CA PRO A 102 -2.18 14.55 -23.81
C PRO A 102 -2.74 15.24 -25.06
N ASP A 103 -3.94 15.80 -24.96
CA ASP A 103 -4.49 16.58 -26.07
C ASP A 103 -3.79 17.95 -26.14
N LEU A 104 -2.86 18.08 -27.08
CA LEU A 104 -2.11 19.30 -27.32
C LEU A 104 -2.75 20.22 -28.37
N LYS A 105 -3.99 19.94 -28.82
CA LYS A 105 -4.67 20.77 -29.83
C LYS A 105 -4.89 22.22 -29.38
N LYS A 106 -4.93 22.46 -28.07
CA LYS A 106 -5.08 23.80 -27.46
C LYS A 106 -3.92 24.08 -26.49
N PRO A 107 -2.75 24.50 -26.99
CA PRO A 107 -1.59 24.78 -26.13
C PRO A 107 -1.85 25.93 -25.14
N GLU A 108 -2.79 26.82 -25.46
CA GLU A 108 -3.28 27.87 -24.57
C GLU A 108 -3.90 27.35 -23.27
N ASP A 109 -4.62 26.22 -23.32
CA ASP A 109 -5.23 25.59 -22.14
C ASP A 109 -4.15 25.06 -21.19
N LEU A 110 -3.03 24.57 -21.73
CA LEU A 110 -1.89 24.08 -20.95
C LEU A 110 -1.14 25.24 -20.27
N LEU A 111 -0.97 26.37 -20.95
CA LEU A 111 -0.31 27.55 -20.37
C LEU A 111 -1.12 28.15 -19.22
N LYS A 112 -2.43 28.36 -19.41
CA LYS A 112 -3.34 28.80 -18.33
C LYS A 112 -3.28 27.90 -17.11
N LEU A 113 -3.20 26.60 -17.37
CA LEU A 113 -3.17 25.59 -16.33
C LEU A 113 -1.86 25.61 -15.53
N ILE A 114 -0.73 25.94 -16.16
CA ILE A 114 0.56 26.08 -15.50
C ILE A 114 0.65 27.40 -14.72
N ASP A 115 0.13 28.50 -15.28
CA ASP A 115 0.33 29.85 -14.74
C ASP A 115 -0.72 30.21 -13.67
N ASP A 116 -1.99 29.87 -13.87
CA ASP A 116 -3.10 30.37 -13.03
C ASP A 116 -3.62 29.35 -12.02
N VAL A 117 -3.27 28.08 -12.18
CA VAL A 117 -3.79 26.98 -11.36
C VAL A 117 -2.66 26.38 -10.51
N PRO A 118 -2.79 26.33 -9.16
CA PRO A 118 -1.74 25.87 -8.26
C PRO A 118 -1.60 24.34 -8.24
N ILE A 119 -1.45 23.71 -9.42
CA ILE A 119 -1.42 22.27 -9.61
C ILE A 119 -0.17 21.64 -9.00
N LEU A 120 0.96 22.34 -9.08
CA LEU A 120 2.21 21.85 -8.49
C LEU A 120 2.10 21.64 -6.97
N GLU A 121 1.36 22.51 -6.26
CA GLU A 121 1.11 22.32 -4.83
C GLU A 121 0.32 21.04 -4.55
N LEU A 122 -0.69 20.76 -5.38
CA LEU A 122 -1.46 19.52 -5.26
C LEU A 122 -0.56 18.30 -5.52
N PHE A 123 0.27 18.34 -6.57
CA PHE A 123 1.15 17.22 -6.91
C PHE A 123 2.20 16.96 -5.83
N ASN A 124 2.80 18.00 -5.27
CA ASN A 124 3.71 17.87 -4.13
C ASN A 124 3.02 17.29 -2.90
N ALA A 125 1.77 17.69 -2.66
CA ALA A 125 0.97 17.15 -1.56
C ALA A 125 0.58 15.68 -1.78
N LEU A 126 0.23 15.30 -3.01
CA LEU A 126 -0.05 13.91 -3.40
C LEU A 126 1.21 13.04 -3.26
N GLU A 127 2.36 13.55 -3.68
CA GLU A 127 3.64 12.85 -3.55
C GLU A 127 4.03 12.64 -2.09
N SER A 128 3.94 13.70 -1.30
CA SER A 128 4.20 13.64 0.14
C SER A 128 3.27 12.67 0.85
N PHE A 129 2.00 12.61 0.44
CA PHE A 129 1.03 11.65 0.94
C PHE A 129 1.41 10.21 0.54
N ALA A 130 1.77 9.99 -0.72
CA ALA A 130 2.04 8.66 -1.26
C ALA A 130 3.30 8.02 -0.67
N VAL A 131 4.31 8.81 -0.31
CA VAL A 131 5.55 8.35 0.33
C VAL A 131 5.29 7.44 1.53
N PHE A 132 4.30 7.76 2.38
CA PHE A 132 4.02 6.99 3.59
C PHE A 132 3.58 5.55 3.32
N PHE A 133 2.85 5.33 2.23
CA PHE A 133 2.35 4.01 1.86
C PHE A 133 3.36 3.25 1.01
N VAL A 134 4.04 3.92 0.07
CA VAL A 134 5.05 3.27 -0.78
C VAL A 134 6.26 2.83 0.03
N SER A 135 6.65 3.58 1.07
CA SER A 135 7.73 3.19 1.99
C SER A 135 7.36 2.09 2.98
N GLY A 136 6.07 1.74 3.10
CA GLY A 136 5.59 0.73 4.06
C GLY A 136 5.54 1.20 5.51
N VAL A 137 5.69 2.50 5.78
CA VAL A 137 5.56 3.04 7.15
C VAL A 137 4.10 3.06 7.58
N ALA A 138 3.19 3.43 6.66
CA ALA A 138 1.75 3.34 6.86
C ALA A 138 1.17 2.09 6.16
N ASP A 139 0.17 1.46 6.78
CA ASP A 139 -0.60 0.37 6.19
C ASP A 139 -1.51 0.92 5.09
N GLU A 140 -1.16 0.58 3.85
CA GLU A 140 -1.84 0.97 2.62
C GLU A 140 -3.18 0.27 2.43
N ASN A 141 -3.40 -0.91 3.02
CA ASN A 141 -4.65 -1.65 2.92
C ASN A 141 -5.76 -0.93 3.65
N ILE A 142 -5.47 -0.44 4.85
CA ILE A 142 -6.41 0.35 5.64
C ILE A 142 -6.78 1.63 4.89
N ALA A 143 -5.78 2.33 4.34
CA ALA A 143 -6.03 3.58 3.60
C ALA A 143 -6.82 3.34 2.30
N PHE A 144 -6.51 2.28 1.56
CA PHE A 144 -7.20 1.94 0.33
C PHE A 144 -8.71 1.75 0.54
N LEU A 145 -9.12 1.10 1.63
CA LEU A 145 -10.54 0.90 1.95
C LEU A 145 -11.31 2.21 2.14
N THR A 146 -10.63 3.26 2.60
CA THR A 146 -11.27 4.54 2.94
C THR A 146 -11.24 5.52 1.77
N ILE A 147 -10.08 5.67 1.11
CA ILE A 147 -9.83 6.73 0.12
C ILE A 147 -9.27 6.23 -1.21
N GLY A 148 -9.04 4.92 -1.36
CA GLY A 148 -8.32 4.36 -2.50
C GLY A 148 -8.97 4.67 -3.86
N ARG A 149 -10.29 4.57 -3.94
CA ARG A 149 -11.06 4.88 -5.16
C ARG A 149 -10.98 6.35 -5.53
N SER A 150 -11.16 7.25 -4.57
CA SER A 150 -11.07 8.70 -4.77
C SER A 150 -9.66 9.10 -5.20
N TYR A 151 -8.64 8.61 -4.50
CA TYR A 151 -7.24 8.84 -4.86
C TYR A 151 -6.94 8.38 -6.29
N CYS A 152 -7.33 7.16 -6.66
CA CYS A 152 -7.10 6.64 -8.01
C CYS A 152 -7.83 7.46 -9.07
N SER A 153 -9.08 7.85 -8.82
CA SER A 153 -9.83 8.70 -9.74
C SER A 153 -9.12 10.04 -9.96
N THR A 154 -8.71 10.69 -8.87
CA THR A 154 -8.00 11.97 -8.93
C THR A 154 -6.67 11.86 -9.66
N VAL A 155 -5.81 10.90 -9.29
CA VAL A 155 -4.50 10.75 -9.93
C VAL A 155 -4.68 10.43 -11.40
N LYS A 156 -5.65 9.57 -11.76
CA LYS A 156 -5.95 9.23 -13.16
C LYS A 156 -6.26 10.48 -13.99
N THR A 157 -7.09 11.39 -13.48
CA THR A 157 -7.41 12.66 -14.14
C THR A 157 -6.15 13.50 -14.40
N TYR A 158 -5.19 13.50 -13.47
CA TYR A 158 -3.98 14.32 -13.57
C TYR A 158 -2.79 13.64 -14.27
N LEU A 159 -2.91 12.38 -14.68
CA LEU A 159 -1.86 11.66 -15.41
C LEU A 159 -1.33 12.38 -16.67
N PRO A 160 -2.16 13.09 -17.47
CA PRO A 160 -1.68 13.86 -18.62
C PRO A 160 -0.61 14.90 -18.32
N ILE A 161 -0.50 15.32 -17.06
CA ILE A 161 0.51 16.29 -16.61
C ILE A 161 1.56 15.61 -15.74
N LEU A 162 1.14 14.71 -14.84
CA LEU A 162 2.07 13.99 -13.95
C LEU A 162 3.10 13.18 -14.74
N ILE A 163 2.69 12.51 -15.83
CA ILE A 163 3.60 11.64 -16.60
C ILE A 163 4.70 12.46 -17.30
N PRO A 164 4.39 13.51 -18.09
CA PRO A 164 5.43 14.39 -18.65
C PRO A 164 6.34 15.03 -17.60
N LEU A 165 5.77 15.44 -16.45
CA LEU A 165 6.55 16.06 -15.37
C LEU A 165 7.44 15.08 -14.57
N SER A 166 7.18 13.77 -14.68
CA SER A 166 7.91 12.77 -13.87
C SER A 166 9.41 12.64 -14.22
N ASP A 167 9.90 13.22 -15.33
CA ASP A 167 11.27 13.08 -15.86
C ASP A 167 11.83 11.66 -15.67
N ASN A 168 11.31 10.69 -16.42
CA ASN A 168 11.69 9.28 -16.31
C ASN A 168 11.53 8.70 -14.89
N ASN A 169 10.40 8.99 -14.23
CA ASN A 169 10.09 8.54 -12.85
C ASN A 169 11.00 9.08 -11.74
N LYS A 170 11.67 10.22 -11.94
CA LYS A 170 12.41 10.90 -10.85
C LYS A 170 11.49 11.72 -9.96
N HIS A 171 10.51 12.39 -10.57
CA HIS A 171 9.52 13.19 -9.86
C HIS A 171 8.20 12.43 -9.77
N PHE A 172 7.48 12.63 -8.67
CA PHE A 172 6.16 12.05 -8.44
C PHE A 172 6.12 10.52 -8.46
N ALA A 173 7.27 9.86 -8.22
CA ALA A 173 7.42 8.42 -8.32
C ALA A 173 6.52 7.69 -7.31
N ASN A 174 6.39 8.22 -6.09
CA ASN A 174 5.56 7.58 -5.07
C ASN A 174 4.08 7.69 -5.44
N THR A 175 3.65 8.83 -5.97
CA THR A 175 2.28 9.05 -6.45
C THR A 175 1.91 8.02 -7.51
N LEU A 176 2.77 7.85 -8.53
CA LEU A 176 2.57 6.91 -9.62
C LEU A 176 2.63 5.45 -9.15
N ASN A 177 3.57 5.11 -8.26
CA ASN A 177 3.67 3.77 -7.71
C ASN A 177 2.44 3.39 -6.89
N LEU A 178 2.01 4.28 -5.98
CA LEU A 178 0.80 4.05 -5.18
C LEU A 178 -0.43 3.93 -6.08
N PHE A 179 -0.52 4.77 -7.11
CA PHE A 179 -1.58 4.70 -8.09
C PHE A 179 -1.60 3.34 -8.81
N ILE A 180 -0.46 2.83 -9.29
CA ILE A 180 -0.39 1.52 -9.95
C ILE A 180 -0.86 0.40 -9.01
N ILE A 181 -0.41 0.42 -7.74
CA ILE A 181 -0.79 -0.59 -6.73
C ILE A 181 -2.31 -0.57 -6.50
N TRP A 182 -2.88 0.60 -6.26
CA TRP A 182 -4.30 0.75 -5.95
C TRP A 182 -5.19 0.57 -7.19
N HIS A 183 -4.78 1.05 -8.37
CA HIS A 183 -5.50 0.85 -9.62
C HIS A 183 -5.58 -0.63 -9.98
N SER A 184 -4.45 -1.37 -9.87
CA SER A 184 -4.44 -2.82 -10.13
C SER A 184 -5.40 -3.57 -9.21
N ARG A 185 -5.56 -3.11 -7.96
CA ARG A 185 -6.51 -3.66 -6.99
C ARG A 185 -7.96 -3.40 -7.41
N ILE A 186 -8.27 -2.17 -7.85
CA ILE A 186 -9.60 -1.81 -8.37
C ILE A 186 -9.93 -2.62 -9.62
N GLU A 187 -8.98 -2.77 -10.55
CA GLU A 187 -9.17 -3.59 -11.76
C GLU A 187 -9.46 -5.05 -11.40
N LYS A 188 -8.70 -5.62 -10.47
CA LYS A 188 -8.96 -6.97 -9.96
C LYS A 188 -10.36 -7.10 -9.37
N GLU A 189 -10.77 -6.17 -8.50
CA GLU A 189 -12.14 -6.16 -7.93
C GLU A 189 -13.23 -6.08 -9.01
N ASN A 190 -13.00 -5.29 -10.06
CA ASN A 190 -13.96 -5.17 -11.16
C ASN A 190 -14.04 -6.45 -12.00
N LEU A 191 -12.89 -7.05 -12.33
CA LEU A 191 -12.83 -8.33 -13.04
C LEU A 191 -13.48 -9.47 -12.25
N GLU A 192 -13.32 -9.51 -10.93
CA GLU A 192 -13.98 -10.49 -10.06
C GLU A 192 -15.51 -10.30 -10.05
N LYS A 193 -15.98 -9.05 -10.02
CA LYS A 193 -17.42 -8.74 -10.15
C LYS A 193 -17.97 -9.14 -11.52
N GLU A 194 -17.24 -8.87 -12.59
CA GLU A 194 -17.64 -9.26 -13.94
C GLU A 194 -17.67 -10.77 -14.11
N LYS A 195 -16.64 -11.48 -13.63
CA LYS A 195 -16.61 -12.95 -13.60
C LYS A 195 -17.86 -13.51 -12.91
N THR A 196 -18.19 -12.99 -11.72
CA THR A 196 -19.38 -13.42 -10.97
C THR A 196 -20.66 -13.22 -11.77
N LYS A 197 -20.82 -12.03 -12.40
CA LYS A 197 -21.98 -11.74 -13.27
C LYS A 197 -22.06 -12.68 -14.48
N ILE A 198 -20.92 -13.01 -15.10
CA ILE A 198 -20.88 -13.93 -16.24
C ILE A 198 -21.25 -15.35 -15.80
N GLU A 199 -20.74 -15.82 -14.65
CA GLU A 199 -21.09 -17.13 -14.09
C GLU A 199 -22.59 -17.23 -13.75
N GLU A 200 -23.18 -16.16 -13.21
CA GLU A 200 -24.64 -16.08 -12.97
C GLU A 200 -25.43 -16.16 -14.28
N LYS A 201 -25.03 -15.40 -15.32
CA LYS A 201 -25.65 -15.46 -16.64
C LYS A 201 -25.54 -16.84 -17.27
N LEU A 202 -24.38 -17.50 -17.16
CA LEU A 202 -24.17 -18.86 -17.67
C LEU A 202 -25.07 -19.89 -16.98
N LYS A 203 -25.30 -19.76 -15.67
CA LYS A 203 -26.24 -20.62 -14.93
C LYS A 203 -27.70 -20.41 -15.36
N GLN A 204 -28.07 -19.19 -15.74
CA GLN A 204 -29.43 -18.85 -16.17
C GLN A 204 -29.70 -19.23 -17.63
N SER A 205 -28.69 -19.23 -18.49
CA SER A 205 -28.81 -19.68 -19.88
C SER A 205 -28.94 -21.21 -19.94
N GLN A 206 -30.15 -21.72 -20.10
CA GLN A 206 -30.37 -23.13 -20.41
C GLN A 206 -29.76 -23.45 -21.78
N THR A 207 -28.86 -24.43 -21.84
CA THR A 207 -28.42 -25.02 -23.10
C THR A 207 -29.57 -25.82 -23.69
N VAL A 208 -30.21 -25.26 -24.71
CA VAL A 208 -31.11 -26.03 -25.58
C VAL A 208 -30.23 -26.95 -26.41
N ASN A 209 -30.06 -28.20 -25.94
CA ASN A 209 -29.51 -29.25 -26.78
C ASN A 209 -30.59 -29.66 -27.78
N ILE A 210 -30.31 -29.43 -29.06
CA ILE A 210 -31.13 -29.95 -30.17
C ILE A 210 -30.58 -31.34 -30.49
N ASP A 211 -31.32 -32.38 -30.13
CA ASP A 211 -30.98 -33.73 -30.53
C ASP A 211 -31.10 -33.87 -32.06
N PRO A 212 -30.14 -34.52 -32.75
CA PRO A 212 -30.24 -34.76 -34.18
C PRO A 212 -31.41 -35.70 -34.49
N ILE A 213 -32.22 -35.32 -35.48
CA ILE A 213 -33.38 -36.11 -35.95
C ILE A 213 -32.89 -37.49 -36.42
N GLY A 214 -33.39 -38.56 -35.79
CA GLY A 214 -33.11 -39.96 -36.17
C GLY A 214 -32.34 -40.83 -35.17
N THR A 215 -32.13 -40.38 -33.92
CA THR A 215 -31.37 -41.14 -32.88
C THR A 215 -32.22 -41.71 -31.74
N LYS A 216 -33.55 -41.72 -31.86
CA LYS A 216 -34.46 -42.44 -30.94
C LYS A 216 -35.15 -43.56 -31.70
N ASP A 217 -34.50 -44.72 -31.71
CA ASP A 217 -35.14 -46.03 -31.93
C ASP A 217 -35.31 -46.73 -30.57
#